data_AF-A0A221MCM0-F1
#
_entry.id   AF-A0A221MCM0-F1
#
_cell.length_a   1.000
_cell.length_b   1.000
_cell.length_c   1.000
_cell.angle_alpha   90.00
_cell.angle_beta   90.00
_cell.angle_gamma   90.00
#
_symmetry.space_group_name_H-M   'P 1'
#
loop_
_entity.id
_entity.type
_entity.pdbx_description
1 polymer ?
#
loop_
_entity_poly.entity_id
_entity_poly.type
_entity_poly.pdbx_seq_one_letter_code
_entity_poly.pdbx_strand_id
1 'polypeptide(L)'
;MNGTAHAAIGAATGFIVANTFHTTPSTTLFLVGLGSISGLIPDLDIDGELRGKITLSHKMIQKVAQLIGILLIFYSFYEGANNEQFIGIGIGLGMIVISSLIKQKHMLTITGVGILAGGFSLQEIWLMLLGIYILLASFVSHRSYTHSIVGVIFFGIIASKLEASLGIEGIYYTCLAGYISHLIADSKLLPFNKRGVKLFLPVSSKEL
;
A
#
# COMPACT_ATOMS: atom_id res chain seq x y z
N MET A 1 -19.08 -1.65 -0.26
CA MET A 1 -19.33 -2.62 -1.36
C MET A 1 -18.27 -3.71 -1.27
N ASN A 2 -18.00 -4.52 -2.31
CA ASN A 2 -16.83 -5.41 -2.30
C ASN A 2 -15.66 -4.77 -3.06
N GLY A 3 -14.43 -5.24 -2.81
CA GLY A 3 -13.22 -4.65 -3.42
C GLY A 3 -13.25 -4.61 -4.96
N THR A 4 -13.87 -5.60 -5.62
CA THR A 4 -13.99 -5.59 -7.09
C THR A 4 -14.83 -4.43 -7.60
N ALA A 5 -15.89 -4.05 -6.89
CA ALA A 5 -16.70 -2.90 -7.27
C ALA A 5 -15.95 -1.58 -7.06
N HIS A 6 -15.19 -1.46 -5.98
CA HIS A 6 -14.33 -0.29 -5.73
C HIS A 6 -13.25 -0.13 -6.80
N ALA A 7 -12.59 -1.22 -7.18
CA ALA A 7 -11.63 -1.23 -8.29
C ALA A 7 -12.30 -0.84 -9.62
N ALA A 8 -13.49 -1.37 -9.92
CA ALA A 8 -14.19 -1.05 -11.17
C ALA A 8 -14.64 0.43 -11.25
N ILE A 9 -15.15 0.99 -10.16
CA ILE A 9 -15.50 2.41 -10.08
C ILE A 9 -14.23 3.26 -10.23
N GLY A 10 -13.16 2.90 -9.51
CA GLY A 10 -11.86 3.54 -9.66
C GLY A 10 -11.36 3.52 -11.11
N ALA A 11 -11.45 2.38 -11.79
CA ALA A 11 -11.12 2.22 -13.21
C ALA A 11 -11.91 3.20 -14.09
N ALA A 12 -13.22 3.31 -13.85
CA ALA A 12 -14.09 4.22 -14.56
C ALA A 12 -13.69 5.69 -14.34
N THR A 13 -13.30 6.07 -13.10
CA THR A 13 -12.79 7.42 -12.85
C THR A 13 -11.50 7.70 -13.63
N GLY A 14 -10.58 6.73 -13.70
CA GLY A 14 -9.36 6.84 -14.51
C GLY A 14 -9.65 7.01 -16.00
N PHE A 15 -10.63 6.26 -16.53
CA PHE A 15 -11.08 6.41 -17.91
C PHE A 15 -11.67 7.80 -18.19
N ILE A 16 -12.51 8.32 -17.30
CA ILE A 16 -13.13 9.66 -17.45
C ILE A 16 -12.04 10.74 -17.46
N VAL A 17 -11.07 10.67 -16.55
CA VAL A 17 -9.94 11.61 -16.50
C VAL A 17 -9.12 11.53 -17.78
N ALA A 18 -8.77 10.33 -18.23
CA ALA A 18 -8.02 10.13 -19.47
C ALA A 18 -8.71 10.76 -20.70
N ASN A 19 -10.03 10.62 -20.80
CA ASN A 19 -10.80 11.26 -21.88
C ASN A 19 -10.85 12.79 -21.75
N THR A 20 -10.91 13.31 -20.53
CA THR A 20 -10.92 14.76 -20.26
C THR A 20 -9.60 15.42 -20.66
N PHE A 21 -8.48 14.73 -20.44
CA PHE A 21 -7.14 15.18 -20.83
C PHE A 21 -6.74 14.73 -22.26
N HIS A 22 -7.66 14.11 -23.01
CA HIS A 22 -7.41 13.59 -24.37
C HIS A 22 -6.12 12.78 -24.49
N THR A 23 -5.88 11.89 -23.52
CA THR A 23 -4.60 11.18 -23.41
C THR A 23 -4.44 10.09 -24.48
N THR A 24 -3.20 9.70 -24.76
CA THR A 24 -2.91 8.57 -25.65
C THR A 24 -3.47 7.26 -25.11
N PRO A 25 -3.70 6.22 -25.95
CA PRO A 25 -4.22 4.94 -25.48
C PRO A 25 -3.40 4.26 -24.37
N SER A 26 -2.06 4.39 -24.39
CA SER A 26 -1.19 3.86 -23.34
C SER A 26 -1.36 4.61 -22.02
N THR A 27 -1.43 5.94 -22.07
CA THR A 27 -1.72 6.77 -20.90
C THR A 27 -3.13 6.49 -20.36
N THR A 28 -4.12 6.29 -21.22
CA THR A 28 -5.47 5.90 -20.81
C THR A 28 -5.45 4.58 -20.04
N LEU A 29 -4.78 3.57 -20.56
CA LEU A 29 -4.64 2.28 -19.87
C LEU A 29 -3.96 2.44 -18.51
N PHE A 30 -2.91 3.26 -18.45
CA PHE A 30 -2.20 3.57 -17.21
C PHE A 30 -3.12 4.26 -16.20
N LEU A 31 -3.87 5.30 -16.58
CA LEU A 31 -4.79 6.01 -15.69
C LEU A 31 -5.97 5.11 -15.25
N VAL A 32 -6.49 4.25 -16.11
CA VAL A 32 -7.51 3.25 -15.75
C VAL A 32 -6.96 2.28 -14.68
N GLY A 33 -5.75 1.76 -14.87
CA GLY A 33 -5.09 0.90 -13.89
C GLY A 33 -4.85 1.63 -12.57
N LEU A 34 -4.34 2.86 -12.64
CA LEU A 34 -4.07 3.69 -11.47
C LEU A 34 -5.34 4.05 -10.70
N GLY A 35 -6.44 4.34 -11.39
CA GLY A 35 -7.75 4.55 -10.80
C GLY A 35 -8.25 3.30 -10.08
N SER A 36 -8.07 2.13 -10.70
CA SER A 36 -8.42 0.83 -10.09
C SER A 36 -7.68 0.60 -8.77
N ILE A 37 -6.37 0.86 -8.76
CA ILE A 37 -5.54 0.76 -7.55
C ILE A 37 -5.98 1.79 -6.52
N SER A 38 -6.20 3.05 -6.93
CA SER A 38 -6.55 4.15 -6.02
C SER A 38 -7.91 3.95 -5.36
N GLY A 39 -8.87 3.35 -6.06
CA GLY A 39 -10.14 2.93 -5.49
C GLY A 39 -10.02 1.84 -4.42
N LEU A 40 -8.91 1.10 -4.36
CA LEU A 40 -8.68 0.08 -3.35
C LEU A 40 -7.82 0.55 -2.16
N ILE A 41 -7.16 1.70 -2.29
CA ILE A 41 -6.22 2.20 -1.26
C ILE A 41 -6.86 2.44 0.12
N PRO A 42 -8.11 2.92 0.24
CA PRO A 42 -8.74 3.05 1.56
C PRO A 42 -8.83 1.74 2.34
N ASP A 43 -8.97 0.60 1.64
CA ASP A 43 -9.07 -0.75 2.23
C ASP A 43 -7.69 -1.37 2.53
N LEU A 44 -6.58 -0.64 2.34
CA LEU A 44 -5.24 -1.05 2.76
C LEU A 44 -5.03 -0.86 4.28
N ASP A 45 -5.96 -1.32 5.10
CA ASP A 45 -5.87 -1.23 6.57
C ASP A 45 -5.71 -2.60 7.24
N ILE A 46 -5.56 -2.61 8.57
CA ILE A 46 -5.14 -3.80 9.32
C ILE A 46 -6.14 -4.97 9.21
N ASP A 47 -7.42 -4.66 9.06
CA ASP A 47 -8.54 -5.62 9.01
C ASP A 47 -9.16 -5.75 7.60
N GLY A 48 -8.67 -5.01 6.61
CA GLY A 48 -9.17 -5.05 5.25
C GLY A 48 -8.91 -6.40 4.57
N GLU A 49 -9.92 -6.95 3.90
CA GLU A 49 -9.80 -8.21 3.13
C GLU A 49 -8.71 -8.13 2.05
N LEU A 50 -8.43 -6.92 1.59
CA LEU A 50 -7.46 -6.62 0.54
C LEU A 50 -6.02 -6.92 0.96
N ARG A 51 -5.70 -6.74 2.24
CA ARG A 51 -4.39 -6.98 2.82
C ARG A 51 -3.88 -8.40 2.52
N GLY A 52 -4.75 -9.40 2.68
CA GLY A 52 -4.42 -10.80 2.45
C GLY A 52 -4.19 -11.15 0.97
N LYS A 53 -4.72 -10.34 0.06
CA LYS A 53 -4.62 -10.53 -1.39
C LYS A 53 -3.47 -9.76 -2.03
N ILE A 54 -3.14 -8.57 -1.51
CA ILE A 54 -2.07 -7.71 -2.04
C ILE A 54 -0.71 -8.11 -1.49
N THR A 55 -0.64 -8.46 -0.20
CA THR A 55 0.64 -8.84 0.40
C THR A 55 1.02 -10.26 0.04
N LEU A 56 2.32 -10.50 -0.15
CA LEU A 56 2.84 -11.86 -0.33
C LEU A 56 2.47 -12.72 0.89
N SER A 57 2.33 -14.02 0.67
CA SER A 57 2.12 -14.96 1.78
C SER A 57 3.28 -14.86 2.76
N HIS A 58 2.98 -14.71 4.05
CA HIS A 58 4.01 -14.72 5.10
C HIS A 58 4.87 -15.99 5.04
N LYS A 59 4.30 -17.13 4.61
CA LYS A 59 5.05 -18.38 4.41
C LYS A 59 6.09 -18.26 3.30
N MET A 60 5.78 -17.55 2.21
CA MET A 60 6.75 -17.32 1.13
C MET A 60 7.90 -16.45 1.63
N ILE A 61 7.60 -15.34 2.31
CA ILE A 61 8.62 -14.45 2.89
C ILE A 61 9.48 -15.20 3.92
N GLN A 62 8.87 -16.00 4.78
CA GLN A 62 9.58 -16.90 5.69
C GLN A 62 10.56 -17.80 4.95
N LYS A 63 10.09 -18.52 3.92
CA LYS A 63 10.94 -19.49 3.20
C LYS A 63 12.09 -18.82 2.47
N VAL A 64 11.85 -17.68 1.82
CA VAL A 64 12.90 -16.91 1.15
C VAL A 64 13.92 -16.40 2.17
N ALA A 65 13.47 -15.80 3.28
CA ALA A 65 14.36 -15.29 4.31
C ALA A 65 15.18 -16.40 5.00
N GLN A 66 14.55 -17.55 5.26
CA GLN A 66 15.22 -18.74 5.79
C GLN A 66 16.27 -19.28 4.82
N LEU A 67 15.95 -19.33 3.53
CA LEU A 67 16.91 -19.75 2.50
C LEU A 67 18.11 -18.81 2.46
N ILE A 68 17.89 -17.50 2.48
CA ILE A 68 18.98 -16.51 2.53
C ILE A 68 19.81 -16.69 3.81
N GLY A 69 19.17 -16.89 4.96
CA GLY A 69 19.88 -17.14 6.22
C GLY A 69 20.75 -18.39 6.18
N ILE A 70 20.25 -19.49 5.59
CA ILE A 70 21.02 -20.73 5.38
C ILE A 70 22.22 -20.48 4.46
N LEU A 71 22.00 -19.80 3.32
CA LEU A 71 23.08 -19.47 2.38
C LEU A 71 24.14 -18.59 3.03
N LEU A 72 23.74 -17.63 3.88
CA LEU A 72 24.66 -16.77 4.62
C LEU A 72 25.51 -17.56 5.62
N ILE A 73 24.92 -18.54 6.31
CA ILE A 73 25.66 -19.46 7.20
C ILE A 73 26.71 -20.22 6.40
N PHE A 74 26.34 -20.86 5.29
CA PHE A 74 27.28 -21.60 4.45
C PHE A 74 28.39 -20.71 3.90
N TYR A 75 28.05 -19.53 3.39
CA TYR A 75 29.01 -18.57 2.89
C TYR A 75 29.99 -18.15 3.98
N SER A 76 29.48 -17.80 5.17
CA SER A 76 30.30 -17.38 6.31
C SER A 76 31.19 -18.51 6.82
N PHE A 77 30.74 -19.77 6.77
CA PHE A 77 31.57 -20.92 7.08
C PHE A 77 32.74 -21.11 6.11
N TYR A 78 32.53 -20.86 4.82
CA TYR A 78 33.53 -21.11 3.77
C TYR A 78 34.53 -19.97 3.59
N GLU A 79 34.05 -18.72 3.58
CA GLU A 79 34.86 -17.52 3.32
C GLU A 79 35.22 -16.73 4.58
N GLY A 80 34.47 -16.89 5.68
CA GLY A 80 34.67 -16.11 6.89
C GLY A 80 35.93 -16.51 7.64
N ALA A 81 36.68 -15.52 8.15
CA ALA A 81 37.83 -15.73 9.03
C ALA A 81 37.59 -15.14 10.42
N ASN A 82 38.09 -15.81 11.45
CA ASN A 82 38.06 -15.35 12.85
C ASN A 82 36.63 -14.95 13.29
N ASN A 83 36.45 -13.72 13.79
CA ASN A 83 35.17 -13.24 14.31
C ASN A 83 34.11 -13.04 13.22
N GLU A 84 34.49 -12.78 11.97
CA GLU A 84 33.55 -12.52 10.88
C GLU A 84 32.74 -13.79 10.55
N GLN A 85 33.35 -14.97 10.69
CA GLN A 85 32.67 -16.25 10.57
C GLN A 85 31.54 -16.40 11.61
N PHE A 86 31.86 -16.17 12.89
CA PHE A 86 30.85 -16.28 13.95
C PHE A 86 29.75 -15.23 13.83
N ILE A 87 30.08 -14.01 13.38
CA ILE A 87 29.10 -12.94 13.14
C ILE A 87 28.15 -13.33 11.99
N GLY A 88 28.67 -13.79 10.85
CA GLY A 88 27.83 -14.16 9.71
C GLY A 88 26.92 -15.35 10.01
N ILE A 89 27.42 -16.37 10.72
CA ILE A 89 26.61 -17.48 11.22
C ILE A 89 25.51 -16.97 12.17
N GLY A 90 25.87 -16.07 13.10
CA GLY A 90 24.93 -15.46 14.04
C GLY A 90 23.81 -14.69 13.34
N ILE A 91 24.14 -13.90 12.32
CA ILE A 91 23.15 -13.16 11.50
C ILE A 91 22.24 -14.16 10.76
N GLY A 92 22.80 -15.19 10.13
CA GLY A 92 22.01 -16.17 9.40
C GLY A 92 21.04 -16.94 10.30
N LEU A 93 21.49 -17.36 11.49
CA LEU A 93 20.63 -17.98 12.50
C LEU A 93 19.55 -17.01 13.00
N GLY A 94 19.93 -15.77 13.29
CA GLY A 94 18.99 -14.72 13.68
C GLY A 94 17.92 -14.49 12.61
N MET A 95 18.30 -14.47 11.34
CA MET A 95 17.40 -14.32 10.21
C MET A 95 16.40 -15.48 10.10
N ILE A 96 16.85 -16.73 10.30
CA ILE A 96 15.98 -17.92 10.32
C ILE A 96 14.96 -17.83 11.46
N VAL A 97 15.41 -17.47 12.66
CA VAL A 97 14.54 -17.36 13.85
C VAL A 97 13.55 -16.22 13.69
N ILE A 98 14.01 -15.00 13.39
CA ILE A 98 13.15 -13.80 13.28
C ILE A 98 12.13 -13.98 12.15
N SER A 99 12.55 -14.48 10.99
CA SER A 99 11.63 -14.70 9.88
C SER A 99 10.51 -15.68 10.24
N SER A 100 10.81 -16.75 11.00
CA SER A 100 9.79 -17.72 11.46
C SER A 100 8.68 -17.11 12.32
N LEU A 101 8.94 -15.96 12.96
CA LEU A 101 7.97 -15.22 13.77
C LEU A 101 7.05 -14.31 12.94
N ILE A 102 7.34 -14.13 11.64
CA ILE A 102 6.51 -13.31 10.75
C ILE A 102 5.15 -13.98 10.54
N LYS A 103 4.08 -13.26 10.91
CA LYS A 103 2.70 -13.68 10.70
C LYS A 103 2.06 -12.82 9.61
N GLN A 104 0.91 -13.25 9.07
CA GLN A 104 0.16 -12.45 8.09
C GLN A 104 -0.12 -11.02 8.59
N LYS A 105 -0.32 -10.87 9.91
CA LYS A 105 -0.52 -9.57 10.58
C LYS A 105 0.69 -8.61 10.53
N HIS A 106 1.88 -9.05 10.11
CA HIS A 106 3.05 -8.17 9.92
C HIS A 106 3.26 -7.76 8.45
N MET A 107 2.62 -8.46 7.51
CA MET A 107 2.92 -8.31 6.08
C MET A 107 2.70 -6.91 5.53
N LEU A 108 1.64 -6.22 5.99
CA LEU A 108 1.36 -4.86 5.53
C LEU A 108 2.42 -3.88 6.05
N THR A 109 2.84 -4.03 7.31
CA THR A 109 3.93 -3.25 7.90
C THR A 109 5.25 -3.49 7.15
N ILE A 110 5.59 -4.76 6.88
CA ILE A 110 6.78 -5.12 6.09
C ILE A 110 6.73 -4.49 4.70
N THR A 111 5.56 -4.48 4.06
CA THR A 111 5.35 -3.84 2.76
C THR A 111 5.57 -2.33 2.83
N GLY A 112 5.02 -1.67 3.86
CA GLY A 112 5.23 -0.24 4.10
C GLY A 112 6.71 0.11 4.33
N VAL A 113 7.44 -0.70 5.12
CA VAL A 113 8.89 -0.54 5.30
C VAL A 113 9.63 -0.72 3.98
N GLY A 114 9.30 -1.74 3.20
CA GLY A 114 9.94 -2.02 1.91
C GLY A 114 9.74 -0.88 0.90
N ILE A 115 8.52 -0.36 0.79
CA ILE A 115 8.21 0.79 -0.09
C ILE A 115 8.94 2.05 0.40
N LEU A 116 8.97 2.30 1.71
CA LEU A 116 9.67 3.45 2.28
C LEU A 116 11.19 3.37 2.01
N ALA A 117 11.79 2.21 2.24
CA ALA A 117 13.21 1.96 1.94
C ALA A 117 13.51 2.12 0.44
N GLY A 118 12.62 1.62 -0.43
CA GLY A 118 12.69 1.83 -1.87
C GLY A 118 12.61 3.32 -2.24
N GLY A 119 11.71 4.08 -1.60
CA GLY A 119 11.59 5.52 -1.79
C GLY A 119 12.87 6.28 -1.40
N PHE A 120 13.51 5.91 -0.29
CA PHE A 120 14.82 6.46 0.08
C PHE A 120 15.91 6.08 -0.93
N SER A 121 15.96 4.82 -1.38
CA SER A 121 16.95 4.35 -2.35
C SER A 121 16.83 5.07 -3.70
N LEU A 122 15.59 5.26 -4.16
CA LEU A 122 15.29 5.93 -5.43
C LEU A 122 15.22 7.46 -5.31
N GLN A 123 15.33 8.01 -4.10
CA GLN A 123 15.16 9.45 -3.82
C GLN A 123 13.79 10.00 -4.26
N GLU A 124 12.75 9.16 -4.23
CA GLU A 124 11.40 9.50 -4.69
C GLU A 124 10.47 9.81 -3.51
N ILE A 125 10.09 11.08 -3.39
CA ILE A 125 9.28 11.59 -2.27
C ILE A 125 7.89 10.92 -2.22
N TRP A 126 7.26 10.69 -3.37
CA TRP A 126 5.96 10.05 -3.42
C TRP A 126 6.00 8.61 -2.90
N LEU A 127 7.08 7.86 -3.16
CA LEU A 127 7.29 6.52 -2.62
C LEU A 127 7.52 6.56 -1.11
N MET A 128 8.29 7.52 -0.61
CA MET A 128 8.49 7.69 0.83
C MET A 128 7.16 7.98 1.54
N LEU A 129 6.35 8.89 1.01
CA LEU A 129 5.03 9.22 1.57
C LEU A 129 4.06 8.03 1.47
N LEU A 130 4.07 7.28 0.37
CA LEU A 130 3.27 6.05 0.21
C LEU A 130 3.67 4.98 1.23
N GLY A 131 4.97 4.79 1.47
CA GLY A 131 5.47 3.88 2.50
C GLY A 131 4.97 4.28 3.90
N ILE A 132 5.04 5.57 4.23
CA ILE A 132 4.49 6.12 5.49
C ILE A 132 2.97 5.87 5.58
N TYR A 133 2.22 6.12 4.51
CA TYR A 133 0.77 5.85 4.47
C TYR A 133 0.45 4.40 4.83
N ILE A 134 1.12 3.45 4.16
CA ILE A 134 0.88 2.01 4.35
C ILE A 134 1.31 1.57 5.76
N LEU A 135 2.41 2.11 6.29
CA LEU A 135 2.83 1.85 7.66
C LEU A 135 1.76 2.29 8.66
N LEU A 136 1.27 3.53 8.56
CA LEU A 136 0.21 4.03 9.43
C LEU A 136 -1.07 3.19 9.30
N ALA A 137 -1.49 2.87 8.07
CA ALA A 137 -2.66 2.05 7.83
C ALA A 137 -2.54 0.63 8.41
N SER A 138 -1.30 0.11 8.53
CA SER A 138 -1.06 -1.21 9.14
C SER A 138 -1.33 -1.30 10.64
N PHE A 139 -1.50 -0.17 11.33
CA PHE A 139 -1.79 -0.11 12.77
C PHE A 139 -3.19 0.43 13.09
N VAL A 140 -3.97 0.74 12.06
CA VAL A 140 -5.21 1.47 12.21
C VAL A 140 -6.39 0.58 11.82
N SER A 141 -7.44 0.59 12.64
CA SER A 141 -8.63 -0.25 12.44
C SER A 141 -9.36 0.12 11.16
N HIS A 142 -10.03 -0.87 10.54
CA HIS A 142 -10.79 -0.63 9.32
C HIS A 142 -11.82 0.49 9.47
N ARG A 143 -11.95 1.33 8.43
CA ARG A 143 -12.86 2.51 8.36
C ARG A 143 -12.56 3.63 9.36
N SER A 144 -11.29 3.89 9.64
CA SER A 144 -10.88 5.03 10.44
C SER A 144 -10.06 6.03 9.63
N TYR A 145 -8.75 6.15 9.84
CA TYR A 145 -7.91 7.15 9.15
C TYR A 145 -7.96 7.03 7.62
N THR A 146 -7.88 5.81 7.07
CA THR A 146 -7.94 5.55 5.62
C THR A 146 -9.31 5.86 5.01
N HIS A 147 -10.33 6.08 5.84
CA HIS A 147 -11.67 6.44 5.43
C HIS A 147 -12.06 7.81 5.99
N SER A 148 -11.13 8.76 5.96
CA SER A 148 -11.31 10.12 6.46
C SER A 148 -10.87 11.16 5.44
N ILE A 149 -11.30 12.40 5.64
CA ILE A 149 -10.82 13.55 4.85
C ILE A 149 -9.30 13.70 5.00
N VAL A 150 -8.73 13.38 6.17
CA VAL A 150 -7.28 13.40 6.37
C VAL A 150 -6.60 12.37 5.47
N GLY A 151 -7.17 11.17 5.34
CA GLY A 151 -6.70 10.14 4.41
C GLY A 151 -6.73 10.62 2.95
N VAL A 152 -7.83 11.26 2.53
CA VAL A 152 -7.97 11.86 1.19
C VAL A 152 -6.90 12.92 0.95
N ILE A 153 -6.68 13.84 1.89
CA ILE A 153 -5.69 14.91 1.76
C ILE A 153 -4.29 14.31 1.66
N PHE A 154 -3.93 13.39 2.55
CA PHE A 154 -2.60 12.78 2.56
C PHE A 154 -2.34 11.98 1.27
N PHE A 155 -3.32 11.21 0.81
CA PHE A 155 -3.21 10.48 -0.45
C PHE A 155 -3.18 11.43 -1.67
N GLY A 156 -3.89 12.55 -1.62
CA GLY A 156 -3.80 13.61 -2.63
C GLY A 156 -2.40 14.22 -2.71
N ILE A 157 -1.72 14.44 -1.59
CA ILE A 157 -0.32 14.89 -1.58
C ILE A 157 0.58 13.84 -2.25
N ILE A 158 0.42 12.56 -1.92
CA ILE A 158 1.15 11.46 -2.59
C ILE A 158 0.92 11.52 -4.11
N ALA A 159 -0.34 11.60 -4.53
CA ALA A 159 -0.72 11.64 -5.94
C ALA A 159 -0.13 12.85 -6.68
N SER A 160 -0.12 14.03 -6.05
CA SER A 160 0.50 15.23 -6.64
C SER A 160 2.02 15.07 -6.85
N LYS A 161 2.71 14.41 -5.91
CA LYS A 161 4.15 14.15 -6.02
C LYS A 161 4.44 13.07 -7.06
N LEU A 162 3.56 12.07 -7.19
CA LEU A 162 3.64 11.07 -8.24
C LEU A 162 3.44 11.70 -9.63
N GLU A 163 2.44 12.57 -9.78
CA GLU A 163 2.20 13.30 -11.03
C GLU A 163 3.41 14.14 -11.43
N ALA A 164 3.98 14.90 -10.48
CA ALA A 164 5.18 15.69 -10.72
C ALA A 164 6.42 14.84 -11.08
N SER A 165 6.56 13.64 -10.48
CA SER A 165 7.67 12.72 -10.74
C SER A 165 7.55 12.07 -12.13
N LEU A 166 6.34 11.67 -12.53
CA LEU A 166 6.11 10.99 -13.81
C LEU A 166 5.87 11.94 -14.99
N GLY A 167 5.47 13.19 -14.73
CA GLY A 167 5.14 14.17 -15.77
C GLY A 167 3.91 13.83 -16.61
N ILE A 168 3.01 12.99 -16.09
CA ILE A 168 1.78 12.56 -16.78
C ILE A 168 0.59 13.27 -16.16
N GLU A 169 0.01 14.22 -16.89
CA GLU A 169 -1.19 14.94 -16.47
C GLU A 169 -2.38 13.99 -16.24
N GLY A 170 -3.14 14.25 -15.17
CA GLY A 170 -4.33 13.49 -14.82
C GLY A 170 -4.10 12.44 -13.74
N ILE A 171 -2.86 12.10 -13.39
CA ILE A 171 -2.52 11.22 -12.27
C ILE A 171 -3.19 11.68 -10.98
N TYR A 172 -3.06 12.97 -10.65
CA TYR A 172 -3.61 13.53 -9.42
C TYR A 172 -5.13 13.36 -9.37
N TYR A 173 -5.81 13.73 -10.45
CA TYR A 173 -7.26 13.64 -10.55
C TYR A 173 -7.75 12.19 -10.55
N THR A 174 -7.07 11.28 -11.26
CA THR A 174 -7.37 9.86 -11.27
C THR A 174 -7.26 9.25 -9.87
N CYS A 175 -6.16 9.52 -9.16
CA CYS A 175 -5.95 9.02 -7.81
C CYS A 175 -7.00 9.56 -6.84
N LEU A 176 -7.24 10.86 -6.86
CA LEU A 176 -8.17 11.51 -5.95
C LEU A 176 -9.62 11.07 -6.22
N ALA A 177 -10.04 11.02 -7.49
CA ALA A 177 -11.37 10.56 -7.88
C ALA A 177 -11.57 9.08 -7.52
N GLY A 178 -10.57 8.22 -7.76
CA GLY A 178 -10.62 6.81 -7.36
C GLY A 178 -10.80 6.66 -5.85
N TYR A 179 -9.97 7.33 -5.05
CA TYR A 179 -10.05 7.27 -3.59
C TYR A 179 -11.38 7.82 -3.06
N ILE A 180 -11.82 8.99 -3.55
CA ILE A 180 -13.10 9.60 -3.13
C ILE A 180 -14.27 8.72 -3.53
N SER A 181 -14.23 8.11 -4.72
CA SER A 181 -15.29 7.20 -5.19
C SER A 181 -15.48 6.02 -4.25
N HIS A 182 -14.40 5.51 -3.64
CA HIS A 182 -14.48 4.47 -2.60
C HIS A 182 -15.23 4.97 -1.38
N LEU A 183 -14.89 6.15 -0.86
CA LEU A 183 -15.54 6.73 0.32
C LEU A 183 -17.03 7.02 0.07
N ILE A 184 -17.36 7.53 -1.12
CA ILE A 184 -18.76 7.77 -1.50
C ILE A 184 -19.51 6.44 -1.58
N ALA A 185 -18.93 5.43 -2.23
CA ALA A 185 -19.52 4.09 -2.35
C ALA A 185 -19.76 3.43 -0.99
N ASP A 186 -18.90 3.73 0.00
CA ASP A 186 -18.99 3.22 1.36
C ASP A 186 -19.73 4.14 2.36
N SER A 187 -20.23 5.29 1.92
CA SER A 187 -21.08 6.19 2.73
C SER A 187 -22.55 5.73 2.80
N LYS A 188 -23.33 6.26 3.76
CA LYS A 188 -24.78 6.02 3.83
C LYS A 188 -25.57 6.88 2.83
N LEU A 189 -24.91 7.71 2.02
CA LEU A 189 -25.56 8.44 0.93
C LEU A 189 -26.20 7.48 -0.08
N LEU A 190 -25.64 6.28 -0.25
CA LEU A 190 -26.23 5.24 -1.06
C LEU A 190 -27.21 4.38 -0.23
N PRO A 191 -28.47 4.20 -0.68
CA PRO A 191 -29.52 3.55 0.10
C PRO A 191 -29.25 2.07 0.40
N PHE A 192 -28.31 1.45 -0.32
CA PHE A 192 -27.95 0.05 -0.17
C PHE A 192 -26.89 -0.21 0.92
N ASN A 193 -26.30 0.84 1.50
CA ASN A 193 -25.23 0.69 2.47
C ASN A 193 -25.69 1.00 3.90
N LYS A 194 -25.63 -0.02 4.77
CA LYS A 194 -26.07 0.08 6.17
C LYS A 194 -24.98 0.60 7.11
N ARG A 195 -23.71 0.61 6.69
CA ARG A 195 -22.55 1.04 7.47
C ARG A 195 -21.93 2.28 6.81
N GLY A 196 -21.75 3.35 7.57
CA GLY A 196 -21.23 4.62 7.05
C GLY A 196 -19.73 4.79 7.17
N VAL A 197 -19.24 5.94 6.71
CA VAL A 197 -17.85 6.36 6.81
C VAL A 197 -17.73 7.50 7.83
N LYS A 198 -16.71 7.45 8.69
CA LYS A 198 -16.42 8.48 9.70
C LYS A 198 -15.46 9.53 9.14
N LEU A 199 -15.95 10.32 8.19
CA LEU A 199 -15.13 11.25 7.39
C LEU A 199 -14.30 12.25 8.21
N PHE A 200 -14.78 12.62 9.39
CA PHE A 200 -14.17 13.65 10.24
C PHE A 200 -13.24 13.11 11.32
N LEU A 201 -12.86 11.83 11.31
CA LEU A 201 -11.84 11.34 12.23
C LEU A 201 -10.49 12.06 12.01
N PRO A 202 -9.74 12.37 13.08
CA PRO A 202 -9.99 12.04 14.50
C PRO A 202 -10.88 13.05 15.24
N VAL A 203 -11.36 14.11 14.58
CA VAL A 203 -12.12 15.21 15.19
C VAL A 203 -13.55 14.81 15.55
N SER A 204 -14.21 13.96 14.76
CA SER A 204 -15.57 13.49 15.02
C SER A 204 -15.79 12.06 14.52
N SER A 205 -16.50 11.26 15.32
CA SER A 205 -16.84 9.87 15.02
C SER A 205 -18.22 9.71 14.36
N LYS A 206 -18.87 10.80 13.94
CA LYS A 206 -20.17 10.76 13.28
C LYS A 206 -20.06 10.05 11.93
N GLU A 207 -20.95 9.09 11.70
CA GLU A 207 -21.04 8.37 10.44
C GLU A 207 -21.88 9.13 9.43
N LEU A 208 -21.40 9.18 8.19
CA LEU A 208 -22.11 9.67 7.00
C LEU A 208 -22.30 8.56 5.98
#